data_AF-A0A7Y2YQ41-F1
#
_entry.id   AF-A0A7Y2YQ41-F1
#
_cell.length_a   1.000
_cell.length_b   1.000
_cell.length_c   1.000
_cell.angle_alpha   90.00
_cell.angle_beta   90.00
_cell.angle_gamma   90.00
#
_symmetry.space_group_name_H-M   'P 1'
#
loop_
_entity.id
_entity.type
_entity.pdbx_description
1 polymer ?
#
loop_
_entity_poly.entity_id
_entity_poly.type
_entity_poly.pdbx_seq_one_letter_code
_entity_poly.pdbx_strand_id
1 'polypeptide(L)'
;MKMFETLNWLDWLILSVTLLTIVSYGTYKTRKNKNVQDYVRGGNSSHWWTIGLSVMATQASAITFLSTPGQAFHSGMGFVQFYFGVPIAMVVICMVFIPLY
;
A
#
# COMPACT_ATOMS: atom_id res chain seq x y z
N MET A 1 1.22 16.12 30.97
CA MET A 1 1.46 14.77 30.42
C MET A 1 0.26 13.89 30.77
N LYS A 2 -0.82 13.98 29.99
CA LYS A 2 -1.98 13.06 30.03
C LYS A 2 -1.99 12.36 28.69
N MET A 3 -1.22 11.28 28.58
CA MET A 3 -1.04 10.54 27.32
C MET A 3 -1.41 9.07 27.51
N PHE A 4 -2.58 8.84 28.11
CA PHE A 4 -3.26 7.54 28.12
C PHE A 4 -4.76 7.81 28.30
N GLU A 5 -5.38 8.49 27.33
CA GLU A 5 -6.80 8.21 27.10
C GLU A 5 -6.81 6.76 26.60
N THR A 6 -7.17 5.84 27.49
CA THR A 6 -7.30 4.42 27.15
C THR A 6 -8.26 4.30 25.97
N LEU A 7 -7.83 3.62 24.89
CA LEU A 7 -8.67 3.35 23.73
C LEU A 7 -10.05 2.90 24.19
N ASN A 8 -11.09 3.56 23.65
CA ASN A 8 -12.45 3.26 24.06
C ASN A 8 -12.75 1.79 23.70
N TRP A 9 -13.66 1.14 24.43
CA TRP A 9 -14.13 -0.21 24.12
C TRP A 9 -14.56 -0.34 22.65
N LEU A 10 -15.15 0.73 22.10
CA LEU A 10 -15.57 0.81 20.71
C LEU A 10 -14.39 0.73 19.72
N ASP A 11 -13.26 1.37 20.03
CA ASP A 11 -12.06 1.36 19.18
C ASP A 11 -11.45 -0.05 19.12
N TRP A 12 -11.42 -0.74 20.27
CA TRP A 12 -10.97 -2.13 20.37
C TRP A 12 -11.86 -3.09 19.58
N LEU A 13 -13.19 -2.88 19.61
CA LEU A 13 -14.14 -3.66 18.83
C LEU A 13 -13.89 -3.47 17.33
N ILE A 14 -13.77 -2.23 16.87
CA ILE A 14 -13.54 -1.92 15.45
C ILE A 14 -12.20 -2.49 14.98
N LEU A 15 -11.13 -2.34 15.78
CA LEU A 15 -9.81 -2.90 15.46
C LEU A 15 -9.87 -4.43 15.36
N SER A 16 -10.52 -5.09 16.31
CA SER A 16 -10.64 -6.55 16.31
C SER A 16 -11.45 -7.05 15.10
N VAL A 17 -12.57 -6.40 14.79
CA VAL A 17 -13.43 -6.77 13.64
C VAL A 17 -12.71 -6.56 12.31
N THR A 18 -12.00 -5.44 12.15
CA THR A 18 -11.26 -5.16 10.91
C THR A 18 -10.13 -6.17 10.70
N LEU A 19 -9.35 -6.47 11.75
CA LEU A 19 -8.29 -7.47 11.69
C LEU A 19 -8.84 -8.86 11.34
N LEU A 20 -9.90 -9.30 12.02
CA LEU A 20 -10.55 -10.58 11.76
C LEU A 20 -11.12 -10.65 10.33
N THR A 21 -11.68 -9.57 9.83
CA THR A 21 -12.20 -9.50 8.46
C THR A 21 -11.09 -9.66 7.44
N ILE A 22 -9.96 -8.96 7.60
CA ILE A 22 -8.80 -9.05 6.71
C ILE A 22 -8.24 -10.49 6.70
N VAL A 23 -8.04 -11.08 7.88
CA VAL A 23 -7.50 -12.44 8.01
C VAL A 23 -8.46 -13.48 7.43
N SER A 24 -9.75 -13.37 7.74
CA SER A 24 -10.77 -14.31 7.26
C SER A 24 -10.92 -14.24 5.74
N TYR A 25 -10.99 -13.02 5.18
CA TYR A 25 -11.07 -12.81 3.73
C TYR A 25 -9.82 -13.31 3.01
N GLY A 26 -8.63 -12.96 3.53
CA GLY A 26 -7.36 -13.41 2.99
C GLY A 26 -7.25 -14.94 2.99
N THR A 27 -7.60 -15.58 4.10
CA THR A 27 -7.58 -17.05 4.22
C THR A 27 -8.57 -17.72 3.26
N TYR A 28 -9.78 -17.19 3.14
CA TYR A 28 -10.78 -17.70 2.20
C TYR A 28 -10.34 -17.57 0.73
N LYS A 29 -9.75 -16.42 0.36
CA LYS A 29 -9.28 -16.16 -0.99
C LYS A 29 -8.08 -17.03 -1.35
N THR A 30 -7.13 -17.20 -0.43
CA THR A 30 -5.94 -18.04 -0.63
C THR A 30 -6.30 -19.52 -0.76
N ARG A 31 -7.31 -20.00 -0.02
CA ARG A 31 -7.79 -21.40 -0.12
C ARG A 31 -8.31 -21.81 -1.50
N LYS A 32 -8.74 -20.87 -2.35
CA LYS A 32 -9.23 -21.18 -3.70
C LYS A 32 -8.13 -21.28 -4.77
N ASN A 33 -6.92 -20.80 -4.49
CA ASN A 33 -5.82 -20.84 -5.45
C ASN A 33 -4.98 -22.11 -5.28
N LYS A 34 -5.37 -23.19 -5.99
CA LYS A 34 -4.66 -24.48 -5.97
C LYS A 34 -3.41 -24.52 -6.85
N ASN A 35 -3.21 -23.52 -7.72
CA ASN A 35 -2.12 -23.48 -8.67
C ASN A 35 -1.11 -22.38 -8.28
N VAL A 36 0.08 -22.78 -7.84
CA VAL A 36 1.14 -21.86 -7.38
C VAL A 36 1.56 -20.91 -8.51
N GLN A 37 1.48 -21.35 -9.76
CA GLN A 37 1.78 -20.51 -10.92
C GLN A 37 0.79 -19.34 -11.06
N ASP A 38 -0.50 -19.56 -10.84
CA ASP A 38 -1.50 -18.49 -10.90
C ASP A 38 -1.42 -17.55 -9.70
N TYR A 39 -0.99 -18.05 -8.54
CA TYR A 39 -0.75 -17.24 -7.35
C TYR A 39 0.45 -16.28 -7.51
N VAL A 40 1.54 -16.75 -8.14
CA VAL A 40 2.76 -15.94 -8.36
C VAL A 40 2.66 -15.06 -9.59
N ARG A 41 2.04 -15.53 -10.69
CA ARG A 41 1.87 -14.74 -11.92
C ARG A 41 0.62 -13.86 -11.91
N GLY A 42 -0.23 -13.94 -10.88
CA GLY A 42 -1.40 -13.08 -10.71
C GLY A 42 -2.51 -13.28 -11.76
N GLY A 43 -2.56 -14.48 -12.36
CA GLY A 43 -3.41 -14.79 -13.52
C GLY A 43 -3.01 -13.96 -14.75
N ASN A 44 -2.79 -14.60 -15.89
CA ASN A 44 -2.30 -13.97 -17.12
C ASN A 44 -3.25 -12.90 -17.75
N SER A 45 -4.29 -12.46 -17.02
CA SER A 45 -5.35 -11.54 -17.45
C SER A 45 -5.58 -10.34 -16.50
N SER A 46 -4.67 -10.09 -15.55
CA SER A 46 -4.78 -8.90 -14.69
C SER A 46 -4.67 -7.63 -15.52
N HIS A 47 -5.72 -6.80 -15.50
CA HIS A 47 -5.74 -5.54 -16.23
C HIS A 47 -4.69 -4.58 -15.67
N TRP A 48 -4.14 -3.71 -16.52
CA TRP A 48 -3.11 -2.74 -16.14
C TRP A 48 -3.51 -1.84 -14.96
N TRP A 49 -4.80 -1.47 -14.85
CA TRP A 49 -5.35 -0.74 -13.71
C TRP A 49 -5.30 -1.53 -12.40
N THR A 50 -5.56 -2.85 -12.42
CA THR A 50 -5.46 -3.71 -11.24
C THR A 50 -4.03 -3.78 -10.73
N ILE A 51 -3.07 -3.89 -11.66
CA ILE A 51 -1.63 -3.86 -11.34
C ILE A 51 -1.27 -2.50 -10.74
N GLY A 52 -1.73 -1.39 -11.35
CA GLY A 52 -1.51 -0.04 -10.84
C GLY A 52 -2.06 0.17 -9.41
N LEU A 53 -3.29 -0.28 -9.15
CA LEU A 53 -3.89 -0.22 -7.81
C LEU A 53 -3.11 -1.06 -6.79
N SER A 54 -2.65 -2.26 -7.18
CA SER A 54 -1.83 -3.09 -6.31
C SER A 54 -0.51 -2.41 -5.95
N VAL A 55 0.18 -1.82 -6.93
CA VAL A 55 1.44 -1.10 -6.70
C VAL A 55 1.21 0.10 -5.78
N MET A 56 0.16 0.88 -6.00
CA MET A 56 -0.19 2.00 -5.11
C MET A 56 -0.50 1.53 -3.69
N ALA A 57 -1.23 0.43 -3.53
CA ALA A 57 -1.52 -0.16 -2.22
C ALA A 57 -0.23 -0.64 -1.51
N THR A 58 0.74 -1.19 -2.25
CA THR A 58 2.04 -1.61 -1.69
C THR A 58 2.90 -0.42 -1.25
N GLN A 59 2.86 0.70 -1.97
CA GLN A 59 3.62 1.89 -1.61
C GLN A 59 3.05 2.63 -0.39
N ALA A 60 1.76 2.45 -0.09
CA ALA A 60 1.15 3.02 1.10
C ALA A 60 1.67 2.31 2.36
N SER A 61 2.54 2.97 3.12
CA SER A 61 3.04 2.47 4.40
C SER A 61 2.50 3.27 5.58
N ALA A 62 2.37 2.64 6.74
CA ALA A 62 1.99 3.32 7.98
C ALA A 62 2.99 4.44 8.34
N ILE A 63 4.28 4.23 8.03
CA ILE A 63 5.35 5.22 8.22
C ILE A 63 5.07 6.44 7.34
N THR A 64 4.77 6.22 6.07
CA THR A 64 4.45 7.30 5.12
C THR A 64 3.24 8.10 5.58
N PHE A 65 2.19 7.43 6.05
CA PHE A 65 0.95 8.08 6.48
C PHE A 65 1.13 8.97 7.71
N LEU A 66 2.01 8.58 8.64
CA LEU A 66 2.33 9.39 9.82
C LEU A 66 3.41 10.45 9.53
N SER A 67 4.42 10.11 8.72
CA SER A 67 5.59 10.96 8.45
C SER A 67 5.26 12.12 7.50
N THR A 68 4.46 11.90 6.46
CA THR A 68 4.19 12.92 5.44
C THR A 68 3.44 14.13 6.00
N PRO A 69 2.38 13.99 6.81
CA PRO A 69 1.77 15.12 7.51
C PRO A 69 2.74 15.75 8.52
N GLY A 70 3.50 14.94 9.27
CA GLY A 70 4.49 15.46 10.22
C GLY A 70 5.53 16.37 9.56
N GLN A 71 6.04 15.95 8.39
CA GLN A 71 6.92 16.78 7.55
C GLN A 71 6.18 17.99 6.96
N ALA A 72 4.92 17.85 6.56
CA ALA A 72 4.11 18.96 6.07
C ALA A 72 3.92 20.07 7.13
N PHE A 73 3.70 19.67 8.39
CA PHE A 73 3.54 20.60 9.51
C PHE A 73 4.85 21.34 9.87
N HIS A 74 5.99 20.67 9.76
CA HIS A 74 7.30 21.27 10.08
C HIS A 74 7.93 22.05 8.93
N SER A 75 7.83 21.54 7.70
CA SER A 75 8.63 21.97 6.54
C SER A 75 7.78 22.37 5.32
N GLY A 76 6.44 22.35 5.43
CA GLY A 76 5.52 22.67 4.35
C GLY A 76 5.38 21.57 3.30
N MET A 77 4.75 21.87 2.16
CA MET A 77 4.44 20.89 1.10
C MET A 77 5.61 20.54 0.17
N GLY A 78 6.87 20.83 0.57
CA GLY A 78 8.05 20.54 -0.26
C GLY A 78 8.22 19.06 -0.60
N PHE A 79 7.75 18.15 0.26
CA PHE A 79 7.77 16.70 0.03
C PHE A 79 7.03 16.30 -1.27
N VAL A 80 6.03 17.09 -1.70
CA VAL A 80 5.22 16.82 -2.88
C VAL A 80 6.08 16.79 -4.16
N GLN A 81 7.15 17.58 -4.22
CA GLN A 81 8.09 17.58 -5.35
C GLN A 81 8.76 16.22 -5.52
N PHE A 82 9.10 15.54 -4.42
CA PHE A 82 9.66 14.20 -4.45
C PHE A 82 8.63 13.17 -4.93
N TYR A 83 7.39 13.24 -4.44
CA TYR A 83 6.32 12.33 -4.87
C TYR A 83 5.93 12.48 -6.35
N PHE A 84 6.05 13.67 -6.94
CA PHE A 84 5.88 13.85 -8.38
C PHE A 84 7.14 13.50 -9.17
N GLY A 85 8.33 13.68 -8.59
CA GLY A 85 9.59 13.34 -9.22
C GLY A 85 9.79 11.83 -9.43
N VAL A 86 9.37 11.00 -8.46
CA VAL A 86 9.55 9.54 -8.53
C VAL A 86 8.81 8.89 -9.71
N PRO A 87 7.51 9.16 -9.98
CA PRO A 87 6.83 8.64 -11.17
C PRO A 87 7.50 9.05 -12.48
N ILE A 88 7.96 10.30 -12.58
CA ILE A 88 8.65 10.79 -13.78
C ILE A 88 9.98 10.06 -13.96
N ALA A 89 10.77 9.93 -12.89
CA ALA A 89 12.02 9.16 -12.91
C ALA A 89 11.77 7.70 -13.30
N MET A 90 10.70 7.08 -12.80
CA MET A 90 10.33 5.71 -13.14
C MET A 90 10.01 5.55 -14.63
N VAL A 91 9.29 6.49 -15.23
CA VAL A 91 8.99 6.48 -16.67
C VAL A 91 10.28 6.58 -17.50
N VAL A 92 11.21 7.46 -17.11
CA VAL A 92 12.52 7.60 -17.79
C VAL A 92 13.34 6.33 -17.64
N ILE A 93 13.43 5.75 -16.44
CA ILE A 93 14.15 4.50 -16.18
C ILE A 93 13.54 3.37 -17.03
N CYS A 94 12.22 3.24 -17.06
CA CYS A 94 11.55 2.24 -17.88
C CYS A 94 11.89 2.41 -19.37
N MET A 95 11.87 3.63 -19.91
CA MET A 95 12.20 3.87 -21.31
C MET A 95 13.67 3.62 -21.66
N VAL A 96 14.60 3.82 -20.72
CA VAL A 96 16.04 3.69 -20.98
C VAL A 96 16.54 2.27 -20.69
N PHE A 97 16.12 1.67 -19.57
CA PHE A 97 16.63 0.39 -19.10
C PHE A 97 15.84 -0.81 -19.60
N ILE A 98 14.51 -0.73 -19.77
CA ILE A 98 13.75 -1.87 -20.34
C ILE A 98 14.24 -2.27 -21.75
N PRO A 99 14.56 -1.36 -22.70
CA PRO A 99 15.05 -1.80 -24.01
C PRO A 99 16.49 -2.36 -23.98
N LEU A 100 17.22 -2.21 -22.88
CA LEU A 100 18.57 -2.76 -22.71
C LEU A 100 18.57 -4.21 -22.19
N TYR A 101 17.42 -4.73 -21.74
CA TYR A 101 17.23 -6.09 -21.21
C TYR A 101 16.17 -6.86 -21.99
#